data_AF-A0A2T5G1X7-F1
#
_entry.id   AF-A0A2T5G1X7-F1
#
_cell.length_a   1.000
_cell.length_b   1.000
_cell.length_c   1.000
_cell.angle_alpha   90.00
_cell.angle_beta   90.00
_cell.angle_gamma   90.00
#
_symmetry.space_group_name_H-M   'P 1'
#
loop_
_entity.id
_entity.type
_entity.pdbx_description
1 polymer ?
#
loop_
_entity_poly.entity_id
_entity_poly.type
_entity_poly.pdbx_seq_one_letter_code
_entity_poly.pdbx_strand_id
1 'polypeptide(L)'
;MRLAPILIALIPAILLLSLSLPSFIAACTALSADTTLAQIQERQSPSRDALLDAARANQRAAAFFESARYRTNAAIALFELTSSQRRSAGDVADVERLLRDALAAAPASPYNWARLAALRLAANDKRGAQQAWQMSVLTGRYVPGLMNARLELGFRMFPIVDPELAELLADQVRLSMRNSRSGVAKVARANAAEPFIRAALWSEPELSRNFESAYAKLVAKRKAGL
;
A
#
# COMPACT_ATOMS: atom_id res chain seq x y z
N MET A 1 -3.20 -59.11 -10.58
CA MET A 1 -2.42 -58.16 -9.75
C MET A 1 -2.01 -56.84 -10.47
N ARG A 2 -2.56 -56.47 -11.64
CA ARG A 2 -2.15 -55.24 -12.37
C ARG A 2 -2.90 -53.94 -11.97
N LEU A 3 -3.91 -54.02 -11.11
CA LEU A 3 -4.72 -52.85 -10.70
C LEU A 3 -4.08 -52.02 -9.58
N ALA A 4 -3.28 -52.65 -8.71
CA ALA A 4 -2.62 -51.97 -7.59
C ALA A 4 -1.76 -50.76 -8.00
N PRO A 5 -0.87 -50.83 -9.01
CA PRO A 5 -0.05 -49.67 -9.39
C PRO A 5 -0.89 -48.51 -9.98
N ILE A 6 -1.99 -48.83 -10.68
CA ILE A 6 -2.89 -47.82 -11.24
C ILE A 6 -3.58 -47.05 -10.11
N LEU A 7 -4.09 -47.76 -9.10
CA LEU A 7 -4.73 -47.12 -7.94
C LEU A 7 -3.74 -46.26 -7.13
N ILE A 8 -2.51 -46.73 -6.94
CA ILE A 8 -1.46 -45.98 -6.25
C ILE A 8 -1.10 -44.69 -7.00
N ALA A 9 -1.10 -44.69 -8.33
CA ALA A 9 -0.84 -43.50 -9.13
C ALA A 9 -2.04 -42.54 -9.22
N LEU A 10 -3.27 -43.07 -9.17
CA LEU A 10 -4.49 -42.26 -9.29
C LEU A 10 -4.75 -41.39 -8.06
N ILE A 11 -4.46 -41.90 -6.86
CA ILE A 11 -4.65 -41.17 -5.60
C ILE A 11 -3.89 -39.83 -5.56
N PRO A 12 -2.56 -39.77 -5.79
CA PRO A 12 -1.83 -38.51 -5.79
C PRO A 12 -2.26 -37.60 -6.94
N ALA A 13 -2.65 -38.14 -8.10
CA ALA A 13 -3.17 -37.34 -9.21
C ALA A 13 -4.47 -36.62 -8.83
N ILE A 14 -5.44 -37.33 -8.23
CA ILE A 14 -6.69 -36.75 -7.74
C ILE A 14 -6.41 -35.72 -6.64
N LEU A 15 -5.49 -36.03 -5.72
CA LEU A 15 -5.13 -35.11 -4.64
C LEU A 15 -4.51 -33.81 -5.18
N LEU A 16 -3.58 -33.90 -6.13
CA LEU A 16 -2.99 -32.74 -6.80
C LEU A 16 -4.02 -31.92 -7.59
N LEU A 17 -4.97 -32.58 -8.26
CA LEU A 17 -6.07 -31.89 -8.94
C LEU A 17 -6.99 -31.17 -7.93
N SER A 18 -7.32 -31.82 -6.82
CA SER A 18 -8.18 -31.22 -5.78
C SER A 18 -7.53 -30.00 -5.11
N LEU A 19 -6.21 -30.01 -4.95
CA LEU A 19 -5.46 -28.88 -4.38
C LEU A 19 -5.24 -27.74 -5.38
N SER A 20 -5.15 -28.03 -6.67
CA SER A 20 -4.94 -27.01 -7.72
C SER A 20 -6.23 -26.40 -8.25
N LEU A 21 -7.37 -27.09 -8.12
CA LEU A 21 -8.63 -26.61 -8.65
C LEU A 21 -9.10 -25.26 -8.05
N PRO A 22 -9.03 -25.02 -6.73
CA PRO A 22 -9.43 -23.73 -6.16
C PRO A 22 -8.56 -22.56 -6.65
N SER A 23 -7.25 -22.76 -6.76
CA SER A 23 -6.34 -21.72 -7.25
C SER A 23 -6.55 -21.43 -8.75
N PHE A 24 -6.83 -22.47 -9.55
CA PHE A 24 -7.21 -22.32 -10.95
C PHE A 24 -8.52 -21.52 -11.11
N ILE A 25 -9.56 -21.86 -10.34
CA ILE A 25 -10.84 -21.13 -10.36
C ILE A 25 -10.64 -19.67 -9.95
N ALA A 26 -9.86 -19.41 -8.90
CA ALA A 26 -9.56 -18.06 -8.44
C ALA A 26 -8.83 -17.24 -9.52
N ALA A 27 -7.81 -17.83 -10.17
CA ALA A 27 -7.07 -17.20 -11.25
C ALA A 27 -7.95 -16.86 -12.46
N CYS A 28 -8.77 -17.82 -12.93
CA CYS A 28 -9.72 -17.58 -14.02
C CYS A 28 -10.74 -16.49 -13.66
N THR A 29 -11.21 -16.46 -12.42
CA THR A 29 -12.16 -15.45 -11.94
C THR A 29 -11.55 -14.05 -11.91
N ALA A 30 -10.27 -13.94 -11.54
CA ALA A 30 -9.55 -12.67 -11.43
C ALA A 30 -8.88 -12.21 -12.73
N LEU A 31 -8.81 -13.04 -13.77
CA LEU A 31 -8.05 -12.78 -15.00
C LEU A 31 -8.39 -11.43 -15.66
N SER A 32 -9.68 -11.05 -15.68
CA SER A 32 -10.11 -9.77 -16.23
C SER A 32 -9.58 -8.56 -15.44
N ALA A 33 -9.38 -8.71 -14.14
CA ALA A 33 -8.90 -7.66 -13.26
C ALA A 33 -7.41 -7.34 -13.44
N ASP A 34 -6.61 -8.31 -13.92
CA ASP A 34 -5.16 -8.14 -14.06
C ASP A 34 -4.80 -6.99 -15.01
N THR A 35 -5.58 -6.82 -16.10
CA THR A 35 -5.40 -5.70 -17.03
C THR A 35 -5.60 -4.34 -16.34
N THR A 36 -6.63 -4.22 -15.51
CA THR A 36 -6.93 -2.99 -14.75
C THR A 36 -5.87 -2.74 -13.69
N LEU A 37 -5.41 -3.77 -12.98
CA LEU A 37 -4.35 -3.63 -11.98
C LEU A 37 -3.00 -3.27 -12.61
N ALA A 38 -2.69 -3.80 -13.80
CA ALA A 38 -1.51 -3.40 -14.57
C ALA A 38 -1.56 -1.92 -14.98
N GLN A 39 -2.72 -1.45 -15.46
CA GLN A 39 -2.93 -0.03 -15.77
C GLN A 39 -2.67 0.87 -14.55
N ILE A 40 -3.14 0.49 -13.35
CA ILE A 40 -2.86 1.22 -12.10
C ILE A 40 -1.36 1.27 -11.80
N GLN A 41 -0.65 0.13 -11.96
CA GLN A 41 0.80 0.07 -11.74
C GLN A 41 1.58 0.96 -12.71
N GLU A 42 1.13 1.04 -13.95
CA GLU A 42 1.67 1.93 -14.98
C GLU A 42 1.24 3.39 -14.83
N ARG A 43 0.49 3.72 -13.77
CA ARG A 43 -0.07 5.06 -13.49
C ARG A 43 -1.01 5.56 -14.59
N GLN A 44 -1.63 4.64 -15.31
CA GLN A 44 -2.77 4.96 -16.17
C GLN A 44 -4.02 5.08 -15.29
N SER A 45 -5.07 5.74 -15.79
CA SER A 45 -6.33 5.90 -15.06
C SER A 45 -7.39 5.01 -15.71
N PRO A 46 -7.66 3.80 -15.17
CA PRO A 46 -8.73 2.95 -15.67
C PRO A 46 -10.09 3.65 -15.52
N SER A 47 -11.07 3.20 -16.33
CA SER A 47 -12.44 3.68 -16.17
C SER A 47 -13.02 3.26 -14.82
N ARG A 48 -14.00 4.02 -14.33
CA ARG A 48 -14.74 3.67 -13.09
C ARG A 48 -15.27 2.24 -13.13
N ASP A 49 -15.85 1.84 -14.26
CA ASP A 49 -16.47 0.53 -14.40
C ASP A 49 -15.42 -0.58 -14.39
N ALA A 50 -14.26 -0.36 -15.04
CA ALA A 50 -13.13 -1.30 -14.97
C ALA A 50 -12.63 -1.49 -13.54
N LEU A 51 -12.53 -0.41 -12.74
CA LEU A 51 -12.14 -0.50 -11.32
C LEU A 51 -13.15 -1.29 -10.49
N LEU A 52 -14.45 -1.06 -10.70
CA LEU A 52 -15.51 -1.79 -10.00
C LEU A 52 -15.55 -3.28 -10.38
N ASP A 53 -15.39 -3.58 -11.65
CA ASP A 53 -15.37 -4.96 -12.14
C ASP A 53 -14.13 -5.71 -11.67
N ALA A 54 -12.97 -5.05 -11.67
CA ALA A 54 -11.74 -5.59 -11.09
C ALA A 54 -11.91 -5.88 -9.60
N ALA A 55 -12.54 -4.98 -8.85
CA ALA A 55 -12.82 -5.18 -7.42
C ALA A 55 -13.74 -6.39 -7.18
N ARG A 56 -14.85 -6.49 -7.92
CA ARG A 56 -15.80 -7.61 -7.81
C ARG A 56 -15.18 -8.95 -8.22
N ALA A 57 -14.39 -8.96 -9.30
CA ALA A 57 -13.68 -10.15 -9.75
C ALA A 57 -12.73 -10.68 -8.66
N ASN A 58 -11.93 -9.79 -8.06
CA ASN A 58 -11.04 -10.15 -6.97
C ASN A 58 -11.80 -10.56 -5.69
N GLN A 59 -12.91 -9.90 -5.32
CA GLN A 59 -13.73 -10.33 -4.19
C GLN A 59 -14.28 -11.75 -4.36
N ARG A 60 -14.74 -12.09 -5.58
CA ARG A 60 -15.18 -13.46 -5.91
C ARG A 60 -14.02 -14.46 -5.85
N ALA A 61 -12.87 -14.12 -6.41
CA ALA A 61 -11.67 -14.96 -6.37
C ALA A 61 -11.21 -15.26 -4.94
N ALA A 62 -11.33 -14.29 -4.03
CA ALA A 62 -10.96 -14.44 -2.62
C ALA A 62 -11.76 -15.50 -1.86
N ALA A 63 -12.91 -15.95 -2.38
CA ALA A 63 -13.70 -17.03 -1.80
C ALA A 63 -13.11 -18.42 -2.10
N PHE A 64 -12.23 -18.55 -3.09
CA PHE A 64 -11.69 -19.83 -3.55
C PHE A 64 -10.26 -20.09 -3.08
N PHE A 65 -9.37 -19.09 -3.13
CA PHE A 65 -7.95 -19.25 -2.80
C PHE A 65 -7.30 -17.91 -2.41
N GLU A 66 -6.16 -17.93 -1.70
CA GLU A 66 -5.32 -16.74 -1.39
C GLU A 66 -6.12 -15.48 -1.01
N SER A 67 -7.04 -15.61 -0.04
CA SER A 67 -8.00 -14.55 0.30
C SER A 67 -7.34 -13.19 0.57
N ALA A 68 -6.15 -13.16 1.19
CA ALA A 68 -5.38 -11.95 1.43
C ALA A 68 -4.98 -11.20 0.14
N ARG A 69 -4.46 -11.91 -0.86
CA ARG A 69 -3.98 -11.34 -2.12
C ARG A 69 -5.14 -10.73 -2.89
N TYR A 70 -6.21 -11.49 -3.09
CA TYR A 70 -7.34 -11.02 -3.86
C TYR A 70 -8.09 -9.89 -3.15
N ARG A 71 -8.26 -9.93 -1.81
CA ARG A 71 -8.83 -8.80 -1.06
C ARG A 71 -7.97 -7.54 -1.18
N THR A 72 -6.64 -7.69 -1.19
CA THR A 72 -5.70 -6.58 -1.41
C THR A 72 -5.90 -5.98 -2.80
N ASN A 73 -5.97 -6.81 -3.84
CA ASN A 73 -6.22 -6.36 -5.21
C ASN A 73 -7.56 -5.64 -5.36
N ALA A 74 -8.61 -6.18 -4.74
CA ALA A 74 -9.92 -5.51 -4.70
C ALA A 74 -9.83 -4.15 -4.02
N ALA A 75 -9.16 -4.07 -2.87
CA ALA A 75 -8.94 -2.81 -2.17
C ALA A 75 -8.13 -1.80 -3.00
N ILE A 76 -7.10 -2.25 -3.74
CA ILE A 76 -6.32 -1.39 -4.66
C ILE A 76 -7.22 -0.78 -5.73
N ALA A 77 -8.02 -1.60 -6.43
CA ALA A 77 -8.93 -1.10 -7.46
C ALA A 77 -9.93 -0.08 -6.91
N LEU A 78 -10.48 -0.32 -5.72
CA LEU A 78 -11.40 0.60 -5.08
C LEU A 78 -10.73 1.87 -4.53
N PHE A 79 -9.44 1.81 -4.20
CA PHE A 79 -8.69 2.97 -3.68
C PHE A 79 -8.47 4.04 -4.77
N GLU A 80 -8.44 3.64 -6.04
CA GLU A 80 -8.34 4.54 -7.19
C GLU A 80 -9.66 5.28 -7.50
N LEU A 81 -10.78 4.82 -6.94
CA LEU A 81 -12.06 5.52 -7.06
C LEU A 81 -12.04 6.80 -6.22
N THR A 82 -12.57 7.88 -6.80
CA THR A 82 -12.82 9.12 -6.06
C THR A 82 -13.81 8.89 -4.91
N SER A 83 -13.79 9.76 -3.90
CA SER A 83 -14.70 9.65 -2.76
C SER A 83 -16.19 9.75 -3.14
N SER A 84 -16.55 10.43 -4.24
CA SER A 84 -17.92 10.42 -4.77
C SER A 84 -18.26 9.08 -5.43
N GLN A 85 -17.35 8.55 -6.25
CA GLN A 85 -17.54 7.25 -6.90
C GLN A 85 -17.65 6.11 -5.88
N ARG A 86 -16.80 6.09 -4.84
CA ARG A 86 -16.91 5.09 -3.76
C ARG A 86 -18.25 5.14 -3.04
N ARG A 87 -18.74 6.34 -2.70
CA ARG A 87 -20.08 6.49 -2.08
C ARG A 87 -21.21 5.97 -2.99
N SER A 88 -21.08 6.15 -4.30
CA SER A 88 -22.07 5.63 -5.28
C SER A 88 -21.97 4.13 -5.56
N ALA A 89 -20.91 3.45 -5.11
CA ALA A 89 -20.62 2.07 -5.47
C ALA A 89 -21.31 1.02 -4.55
N GLY A 90 -22.06 1.47 -3.53
CA GLY A 90 -22.87 0.61 -2.66
C GLY A 90 -22.03 -0.42 -1.89
N ASP A 91 -22.52 -1.66 -1.81
CA ASP A 91 -21.95 -2.77 -1.00
C ASP A 91 -20.52 -3.17 -1.37
N VAL A 92 -20.08 -2.82 -2.59
CA VAL A 92 -18.73 -3.12 -3.09
C VAL A 92 -17.67 -2.22 -2.43
N ALA A 93 -18.07 -1.12 -1.79
CA ALA A 93 -17.18 0.02 -1.49
C ALA A 93 -16.57 0.07 -0.09
N ASP A 94 -16.76 -0.95 0.75
CA ASP A 94 -16.13 -0.96 2.08
C ASP A 94 -14.64 -1.35 2.00
N VAL A 95 -13.83 -0.41 1.49
CA VAL A 95 -12.39 -0.58 1.28
C VAL A 95 -11.67 -0.85 2.60
N GLU A 96 -12.12 -0.24 3.70
CA GLU A 96 -11.53 -0.50 5.01
C GLU A 96 -11.77 -1.95 5.44
N ARG A 97 -12.99 -2.48 5.33
CA ARG A 97 -13.26 -3.88 5.63
C ARG A 97 -12.40 -4.82 4.79
N LEU A 98 -12.28 -4.58 3.48
CA LEU A 98 -11.43 -5.40 2.61
C LEU A 98 -9.96 -5.39 3.04
N LEU A 99 -9.41 -4.24 3.42
CA LEU A 99 -8.05 -4.14 3.91
C LEU A 99 -7.89 -4.85 5.26
N ARG A 100 -8.86 -4.70 6.18
CA ARG A 100 -8.84 -5.40 7.46
C ARG A 100 -8.88 -6.92 7.27
N ASP A 101 -9.74 -7.40 6.40
CA ASP A 101 -9.87 -8.83 6.08
C ASP A 101 -8.62 -9.37 5.36
N ALA A 102 -7.96 -8.55 4.54
CA ALA A 102 -6.68 -8.89 3.94
C ALA A 102 -5.56 -8.95 4.99
N LEU A 103 -5.51 -7.98 5.91
CA LEU A 103 -4.53 -7.91 6.99
C LEU A 103 -4.72 -8.99 8.06
N ALA A 104 -5.96 -9.43 8.31
CA ALA A 104 -6.23 -10.57 9.17
C ALA A 104 -5.63 -11.87 8.62
N ALA A 105 -5.64 -12.03 7.29
CA ALA A 105 -5.05 -13.19 6.61
C ALA A 105 -3.54 -13.03 6.34
N ALA A 106 -3.04 -11.81 6.17
CA ALA A 106 -1.63 -11.50 5.93
C ALA A 106 -1.19 -10.23 6.69
N PRO A 107 -0.90 -10.33 8.00
CA PRO A 107 -0.62 -9.16 8.84
C PRO A 107 0.72 -8.49 8.54
N ALA A 108 1.65 -9.18 7.86
CA ALA A 108 2.97 -8.66 7.50
C ALA A 108 2.99 -7.85 6.19
N SER A 109 1.87 -7.20 5.82
CA SER A 109 1.75 -6.41 4.59
C SER A 109 1.93 -4.90 4.85
N PRO A 110 3.15 -4.35 4.70
CA PRO A 110 3.40 -2.92 4.92
C PRO A 110 2.54 -2.00 4.05
N TYR A 111 2.25 -2.40 2.81
CA TYR A 111 1.44 -1.61 1.89
C TYR A 111 -0.03 -1.53 2.33
N ASN A 112 -0.61 -2.63 2.83
CA ASN A 112 -2.00 -2.63 3.27
C ASN A 112 -2.20 -1.80 4.53
N TRP A 113 -1.25 -1.88 5.47
CA TRP A 113 -1.23 -1.02 6.64
C TRP A 113 -1.14 0.47 6.27
N ALA A 114 -0.30 0.83 5.29
CA ALA A 114 -0.20 2.22 4.84
C ALA A 114 -1.48 2.72 4.16
N ARG A 115 -2.13 1.88 3.34
CA ARG A 115 -3.45 2.20 2.74
C ARG A 115 -4.53 2.36 3.80
N LEU A 116 -4.55 1.48 4.80
CA LEU A 116 -5.50 1.59 5.91
C LEU A 116 -5.29 2.89 6.70
N ALA A 117 -4.03 3.27 6.94
CA ALA A 117 -3.69 4.55 7.56
C ALA A 117 -4.22 5.74 6.75
N ALA A 118 -4.04 5.72 5.42
CA ALA A 118 -4.55 6.76 4.53
C ALA A 118 -6.09 6.86 4.54
N LEU A 119 -6.80 5.72 4.55
CA LEU A 119 -8.27 5.68 4.64
C LEU A 119 -8.77 6.29 5.95
N ARG A 120 -8.21 5.84 7.08
CA ARG A 120 -8.61 6.32 8.41
C ARG A 120 -8.31 7.78 8.60
N LEU A 121 -7.16 8.25 8.09
CA LEU A 121 -6.84 9.68 8.12
C LEU A 121 -7.84 10.49 7.30
N ALA A 122 -8.26 10.01 6.13
CA ALA A 122 -9.30 10.65 5.32
C ALA A 122 -10.68 10.64 5.99
N ALA A 123 -10.96 9.63 6.82
CA ALA A 123 -12.16 9.54 7.65
C ALA A 123 -12.05 10.32 8.99
N ASN A 124 -10.96 11.07 9.20
CA ASN A 124 -10.66 11.80 10.43
C ASN A 124 -10.47 10.90 11.68
N ASP A 125 -10.29 9.59 11.51
CA ASP A 125 -9.85 8.67 12.56
C ASP A 125 -8.32 8.73 12.69
N LYS A 126 -7.84 9.76 13.39
CA LYS A 126 -6.40 10.04 13.51
C LYS A 126 -5.66 8.99 14.35
N ARG A 127 -6.30 8.47 15.40
CA ARG A 127 -5.70 7.43 16.26
C ARG A 127 -5.55 6.11 15.51
N GLY A 128 -6.61 5.67 14.83
CA GLY A 128 -6.55 4.44 14.03
C GLY A 128 -5.63 4.58 12.81
N ALA A 129 -5.51 5.78 12.25
CA ALA A 129 -4.54 6.08 11.20
C ALA A 129 -3.09 5.98 11.69
N GLN A 130 -2.77 6.56 12.84
CA GLN A 130 -1.45 6.45 13.48
C GLN A 130 -1.08 4.99 13.74
N GLN A 131 -1.98 4.21 14.35
CA GLN A 131 -1.74 2.80 14.64
C GLN A 131 -1.48 1.99 13.35
N ALA A 132 -2.28 2.21 12.31
CA ALA A 132 -2.07 1.54 11.02
C ALA A 132 -0.75 1.98 10.36
N TRP A 133 -0.38 3.25 10.47
CA TRP A 133 0.90 3.75 9.95
C TRP A 133 2.09 3.13 10.66
N GLN A 134 2.04 3.05 12.00
CA GLN A 134 3.07 2.40 12.83
C GLN A 134 3.22 0.94 12.43
N MET A 135 2.12 0.20 12.29
CA MET A 135 2.15 -1.19 11.82
C MET A 135 2.75 -1.32 10.42
N SER A 136 2.51 -0.35 9.54
CA SER A 136 3.15 -0.32 8.23
C SER A 136 4.68 -0.23 8.38
N VAL A 137 5.19 0.65 9.24
CA VAL A 137 6.62 0.76 9.50
C VAL A 137 7.19 -0.51 10.14
N LEU A 138 6.51 -1.08 11.14
CA LEU A 138 6.96 -2.27 11.88
C LEU A 138 7.00 -3.53 11.01
N THR A 139 6.03 -3.70 10.11
CA THR A 139 5.96 -4.87 9.20
C THR A 139 6.89 -4.75 7.99
N GLY A 140 7.53 -3.60 7.81
CA GLY A 140 8.55 -3.41 6.79
C GLY A 140 9.23 -2.07 6.95
N ARG A 141 10.31 -2.01 7.74
CA ARG A 141 11.03 -0.76 8.06
C ARG A 141 11.58 -0.05 6.83
N TYR A 142 12.07 -0.82 5.84
CA TYR A 142 12.63 -0.31 4.59
C TYR A 142 11.91 -0.91 3.38
N VAL A 143 11.05 -0.12 2.74
CA VAL A 143 10.30 -0.51 1.53
C VAL A 143 10.37 0.65 0.54
N PRO A 144 11.33 0.66 -0.40
CA PRO A 144 11.66 1.83 -1.24
C PRO A 144 10.48 2.52 -1.90
N GLY A 145 9.54 1.75 -2.46
CA GLY A 145 8.35 2.27 -3.14
C GLY A 145 7.31 2.91 -2.22
N LEU A 146 7.41 2.70 -0.91
CA LEU A 146 6.43 3.14 0.09
C LEU A 146 6.95 4.25 1.02
N MET A 147 8.26 4.46 1.07
CA MET A 147 8.88 5.36 2.06
C MET A 147 8.35 6.80 1.97
N ASN A 148 8.30 7.37 0.77
CA ASN A 148 7.83 8.74 0.59
C ASN A 148 6.34 8.90 0.97
N ALA A 149 5.50 7.93 0.61
CA ALA A 149 4.09 7.94 0.97
C ALA A 149 3.89 7.83 2.51
N ARG A 150 4.72 7.05 3.19
CA ARG A 150 4.72 7.00 4.66
C ARG A 150 5.15 8.31 5.29
N LEU A 151 6.20 8.96 4.78
CA LEU A 151 6.59 10.27 5.29
C LEU A 151 5.45 11.28 5.13
N GLU A 152 4.82 11.32 3.96
CA GLU A 152 3.68 12.20 3.71
C GLU A 152 2.52 11.93 4.68
N LEU A 153 2.13 10.67 4.87
CA LEU A 153 1.10 10.30 5.84
C LEU A 153 1.49 10.68 7.27
N GLY A 154 2.74 10.39 7.66
CA GLY A 154 3.28 10.72 8.98
C GLY A 154 3.22 12.22 9.26
N PHE A 155 3.65 13.05 8.31
CA PHE A 155 3.62 14.50 8.45
C PHE A 155 2.21 15.08 8.48
N ARG A 156 1.25 14.50 7.75
CA ARG A 156 -0.16 14.92 7.82
C ARG A 156 -0.80 14.62 9.19
N MET A 157 -0.26 13.65 9.93
CA MET A 157 -0.67 13.33 11.30
C MET A 157 0.15 14.09 12.36
N PHE A 158 1.24 14.76 11.95
CA PHE A 158 2.24 15.34 12.85
C PHE A 158 1.75 16.31 13.93
N PRO A 159 0.67 17.12 13.74
CA PRO A 159 0.22 18.05 14.77
C PRO A 159 -0.31 17.39 16.06
N ILE A 160 -0.39 16.06 16.14
CA ILE A 160 -1.10 15.29 17.19
C ILE A 160 -0.19 14.19 17.78
N VAL A 161 1.11 14.32 17.60
CA VAL A 161 2.05 13.20 17.76
C VAL A 161 2.52 12.99 19.19
N ASP A 162 2.39 11.74 19.65
CA ASP A 162 3.11 11.16 20.78
C ASP A 162 4.63 11.09 20.46
N PRO A 163 5.54 11.42 21.40
CA PRO A 163 6.99 11.25 21.25
C PRO A 163 7.45 9.99 20.50
N GLU A 164 6.83 8.83 20.73
CA GLU A 164 7.18 7.58 20.06
C GLU A 164 7.03 7.67 18.52
N LEU A 165 5.94 8.27 18.05
CA LEU A 165 5.69 8.44 16.62
C LEU A 165 6.65 9.48 16.02
N ALA A 166 7.07 10.49 16.77
CA ALA A 166 8.09 11.44 16.31
C ALA A 166 9.44 10.73 16.08
N GLU A 167 9.85 9.84 16.98
CA GLU A 167 11.07 9.05 16.83
C GLU A 167 11.02 8.12 15.60
N LEU A 168 9.91 7.38 15.43
CA LEU A 168 9.70 6.53 14.26
C LEU A 168 9.72 7.34 12.96
N LEU A 169 9.12 8.53 12.96
CA LEU A 169 9.11 9.41 11.79
C LEU A 169 10.51 9.95 11.47
N ALA A 170 11.29 10.35 12.49
CA ALA A 170 12.68 10.77 12.32
C ALA A 170 13.55 9.64 11.72
N ASP A 171 13.34 8.40 12.16
CA ASP A 171 13.98 7.22 11.59
C ASP A 171 13.59 6.98 10.13
N GLN A 172 12.30 7.07 9.81
CA GLN A 172 11.84 6.97 8.42
C GLN A 172 12.42 8.10 7.55
N VAL A 173 12.63 9.31 8.08
CA VAL A 173 13.29 10.41 7.37
C VAL A 173 14.73 10.05 7.01
N ARG A 174 15.51 9.55 7.97
CA ARG A 174 16.91 9.14 7.74
C ARG A 174 17.00 8.04 6.68
N LEU A 175 16.17 7.01 6.80
CA LEU A 175 16.12 5.92 5.83
C LEU A 175 15.69 6.42 4.44
N SER A 176 14.68 7.30 4.38
CA SER A 176 14.18 7.84 3.11
C SER A 176 15.22 8.75 2.44
N MET A 177 16.02 9.47 3.20
CA MET A 177 17.11 10.30 2.67
C MET A 177 18.19 9.47 1.97
N ARG A 178 18.46 8.26 2.47
CA ARG A 178 19.39 7.31 1.84
C ARG A 178 18.84 6.73 0.53
N ASN A 179 17.52 6.55 0.45
CA ASN A 179 16.85 6.00 -0.73
C ASN A 179 16.51 7.06 -1.80
N SER A 180 15.94 8.21 -1.42
CA SER A 180 15.44 9.22 -2.35
C SER A 180 15.51 10.64 -1.78
N ARG A 181 16.64 11.32 -1.98
CA ARG A 181 16.87 12.71 -1.55
C ARG A 181 15.82 13.69 -2.11
N SER A 182 15.50 13.55 -3.39
CA SER A 182 14.50 14.39 -4.05
C SER A 182 13.07 14.09 -3.59
N GLY A 183 12.78 12.83 -3.21
CA GLY A 183 11.51 12.43 -2.62
C GLY A 183 11.27 13.12 -1.28
N VAL A 184 12.25 13.05 -0.37
CA VAL A 184 12.16 13.70 0.95
C VAL A 184 12.03 15.22 0.80
N ALA A 185 12.79 15.86 -0.09
CA ALA A 185 12.66 17.30 -0.34
C ALA A 185 11.25 17.71 -0.83
N LYS A 186 10.63 16.88 -1.68
CA LYS A 186 9.24 17.09 -2.13
C LYS A 186 8.25 16.96 -0.97
N VAL A 187 8.40 15.93 -0.15
CA VAL A 187 7.55 15.70 1.03
C VAL A 187 7.71 16.85 2.04
N ALA A 188 8.94 17.28 2.31
CA ALA A 188 9.26 18.40 3.19
C ALA A 188 8.47 19.65 2.81
N ARG A 189 8.54 20.01 1.53
CA ARG A 189 7.86 21.18 1.00
C ARG A 189 6.34 21.02 1.02
N ALA A 190 5.81 19.87 0.59
CA ALA A 190 4.38 19.64 0.50
C ALA A 190 3.67 19.69 1.86
N ASN A 191 4.38 19.38 2.94
CA ASN A 191 3.83 19.28 4.30
C ASN A 191 4.40 20.33 5.27
N ALA A 192 5.15 21.32 4.79
CA ALA A 192 5.89 22.27 5.63
C ALA A 192 6.74 21.60 6.73
N ALA A 193 7.30 20.42 6.43
CA ALA A 193 7.98 19.55 7.38
C ALA A 193 9.51 19.80 7.45
N GLU A 194 9.98 20.91 6.88
CA GLU A 194 11.41 21.25 6.81
C GLU A 194 12.08 21.34 8.19
N PRO A 195 11.50 22.03 9.20
CA PRO A 195 12.15 22.13 10.51
C PRO A 195 12.34 20.77 11.17
N PHE A 196 11.33 19.90 11.06
CA PHE A 196 11.40 18.54 11.59
C PHE A 196 12.47 17.71 10.88
N ILE A 197 12.51 17.74 9.56
CA ILE A 197 13.50 16.98 8.79
C ILE A 197 14.92 17.45 9.11
N ARG A 198 15.14 18.76 9.22
CA ARG A 198 16.43 19.31 9.65
C ARG A 198 16.83 18.82 11.04
N ALA A 199 15.89 18.82 11.99
CA ALA A 199 16.13 18.29 13.33
C ALA A 199 16.45 16.79 13.32
N ALA A 200 15.70 15.99 12.56
CA ALA A 200 15.91 14.55 12.45
C ALA A 200 17.28 14.18 11.86
N LEU A 201 17.80 15.01 10.96
CA LEU A 201 19.09 14.83 10.28
C LEU A 201 20.26 15.55 10.94
N TRP A 202 20.05 16.28 12.05
CA TRP A 202 21.07 17.10 12.70
C TRP A 202 22.33 16.31 13.06
N SER A 203 22.16 15.08 13.56
CA SER A 203 23.26 14.18 13.94
C SER A 203 23.94 13.48 12.76
N GLU A 204 23.47 13.66 11.52
CA GLU A 204 24.01 13.00 10.32
C GLU A 204 24.43 14.05 9.28
N PRO A 205 25.64 14.63 9.39
CA PRO A 205 26.07 15.77 8.55
C PRO A 205 25.99 15.51 7.04
N GLU A 206 26.24 14.27 6.62
CA GLU A 206 26.12 13.90 5.21
C GLU A 206 24.67 13.93 4.73
N LEU A 207 23.73 13.35 5.48
CA LEU A 207 22.32 13.37 5.12
C LEU A 207 21.75 14.79 5.18
N SER A 208 22.17 15.60 6.16
CA SER A 208 21.79 17.01 6.27
C SER A 208 22.23 17.81 5.03
N ARG A 209 23.50 17.71 4.62
CA ARG A 209 23.98 18.36 3.37
C ARG A 209 23.24 17.88 2.13
N ASN A 210 22.96 16.58 2.05
CA ASN A 210 22.19 16.00 0.95
C ASN A 210 20.75 16.54 0.89
N PHE A 211 20.12 16.71 2.04
CA PHE A 211 18.78 17.30 2.15
C PHE A 211 18.79 18.76 1.69
N GLU A 212 19.68 19.59 2.25
CA GLU A 212 19.76 21.02 1.89
C GLU A 212 20.02 21.22 0.41
N SER A 213 20.93 20.44 -0.20
CA SER A 213 21.18 20.51 -1.64
C SER A 213 19.94 20.15 -2.47
N ALA A 214 19.25 19.05 -2.12
CA ALA A 214 18.05 18.62 -2.83
C ALA A 214 16.89 19.62 -2.67
N TYR A 215 16.72 20.15 -1.46
CA TYR A 215 15.68 21.12 -1.14
C TYR A 215 15.92 22.46 -1.85
N ALA A 216 17.15 22.99 -1.83
CA ALA A 216 17.52 24.21 -2.56
C ALA A 216 17.27 24.08 -4.07
N LYS A 217 17.65 22.95 -4.68
CA LYS A 217 17.37 22.65 -6.10
C LYS A 217 15.87 22.66 -6.41
N LEU A 218 15.05 22.05 -5.53
CA LEU A 218 13.59 22.04 -5.68
C LEU A 218 12.99 23.45 -5.58
N VAL A 219 13.50 24.29 -4.67
CA VAL A 219 13.05 25.68 -4.53
C VAL A 219 13.44 26.52 -5.75
N ALA A 220 14.69 26.41 -6.21
CA ALA A 220 15.19 27.13 -7.39
C ALA A 220 14.41 26.77 -8.66
N LYS A 221 14.16 25.47 -8.91
CA LYS A 221 13.41 25.01 -10.09
C LYS A 221 12.02 25.63 -10.17
N ARG A 222 11.33 25.84 -9.03
CA ARG A 222 10.02 26.49 -9.00
C ARG A 222 10.08 27.99 -9.24
N LYS A 223 11.17 28.67 -8.86
CA LYS A 223 11.36 30.09 -9.17
C LYS A 223 11.64 30.32 -10.66
N ALA A 224 12.34 29.38 -11.30
CA ALA A 224 12.71 29.46 -12.72
C ALA A 224 11.60 29.03 -13.70
N GLY A 225 10.53 28.41 -13.20
CA GLY A 225 9.38 27.96 -13.99
C GLY A 225 8.11 28.74 -13.71
N LEU A 226 8.22 30.07 -13.58
CA LEU A 226 7.14 30.96 -13.99
C LEU A 226 6.83 30.73 -15.48
#